data_AF-A0A965V7Y3-F1
#
_entry.id   AF-A0A965V7Y3-F1
#
_cell.length_a   1.000
_cell.length_b   1.000
_cell.length_c   1.000
_cell.angle_alpha   90.00
_cell.angle_beta   90.00
_cell.angle_gamma   90.00
#
_symmetry.space_group_name_H-M   'P 1'
#
loop_
_entity.id
_entity.type
_entity.pdbx_description
1 polymer ?
#
loop_
_entity_poly.entity_id
_entity_poly.type
_entity_poly.pdbx_seq_one_letter_code
_entity_poly.pdbx_strand_id
1 'polypeptide(L)'
;SYELFKAMMNRLNEEAVDLLMRMDIPVEQQLKSTNQDEKQSNYEKSQTNSDRTSSTPLPQFQGRQGFQQAIQNSMPQEEKRQPIVVDPKVGRNDACPCGSGKKYKQCHGK
;
A
#
# COMPACT_ATOMS: atom_id res chain seq x y z
N SER A 1 -15.22 51.44 4.97
CA SER A 1 -15.04 50.13 4.30
C SER A 1 -13.58 49.66 4.30
N TYR A 2 -12.60 50.54 4.08
CA TYR A 2 -11.16 50.19 4.07
C TYR A 2 -10.65 49.57 5.39
N GLU A 3 -10.98 50.15 6.54
CA GLU A 3 -10.51 49.63 7.84
C GLU A 3 -11.00 48.21 8.15
N LEU A 4 -12.22 47.85 7.73
CA LEU A 4 -12.74 46.48 7.87
C LEU A 4 -11.97 45.50 6.98
N PHE A 5 -11.63 45.90 5.75
CA PHE A 5 -10.83 45.09 4.85
C PHE A 5 -9.41 44.89 5.38
N LYS A 6 -8.80 45.95 5.93
CA LYS A 6 -7.48 45.88 6.57
C LYS A 6 -7.47 44.93 7.77
N ALA A 7 -8.50 44.99 8.62
CA ALA A 7 -8.67 44.08 9.74
C ALA A 7 -8.86 42.62 9.27
N MET A 8 -9.60 42.39 8.18
CA MET A 8 -9.77 41.06 7.60
C MET A 8 -8.44 40.51 7.04
N MET A 9 -7.68 41.32 6.31
CA MET A 9 -6.39 40.88 5.75
C MET A 9 -5.36 40.57 6.82
N ASN A 10 -5.33 41.33 7.91
CA ASN A 10 -4.46 41.02 9.04
C ASN A 10 -4.77 39.65 9.64
N ARG A 11 -6.06 39.30 9.79
CA ARG A 11 -6.47 37.97 10.27
C ARG A 11 -6.06 36.85 9.30
N LEU A 12 -6.30 37.04 8.00
CA LEU A 12 -5.89 36.06 6.98
C LEU A 12 -4.37 35.83 6.97
N ASN A 13 -3.59 36.91 7.14
CA ASN A 13 -2.13 36.80 7.19
C ASN A 13 -1.66 36.04 8.43
N GLU A 14 -2.28 36.27 9.60
CA GLU A 14 -1.98 35.53 10.83
C GLU A 14 -2.32 34.03 10.69
N GLU A 15 -3.50 33.71 10.13
CA GLU A 15 -3.92 32.33 9.89
C GLU A 15 -3.02 31.60 8.88
N ALA A 16 -2.60 32.28 7.81
CA ALA A 16 -1.71 31.70 6.82
C ALA A 16 -0.33 31.35 7.42
N VAL A 17 0.22 32.23 8.27
CA VAL A 17 1.51 31.98 8.92
C VAL A 17 1.41 30.87 9.97
N ASP A 18 0.33 30.82 10.76
CA ASP A 18 0.10 29.72 11.72
C ASP A 18 -0.01 28.37 11.00
N LEU A 19 -0.72 28.31 9.87
CA LEU A 19 -0.80 27.11 9.05
C LEU A 19 0.57 26.69 8.51
N LEU A 20 1.34 27.61 7.94
CA LEU A 20 2.67 27.31 7.39
C LEU A 20 3.64 26.80 8.46
N MET A 21 3.58 27.37 9.67
CA MET A 21 4.43 26.97 10.79
C MET A 21 4.03 25.62 11.39
N ARG A 22 2.73 25.28 11.37
CA ARG A 22 2.21 24.01 11.90
C ARG A 22 2.15 22.89 10.87
N MET A 23 2.30 23.20 9.60
CA MET A 23 2.25 22.21 8.52
C MET A 23 3.54 21.39 8.51
N ASP A 24 3.48 20.21 9.13
CA ASP A 24 4.50 19.18 9.00
C ASP A 24 4.16 18.32 7.79
N ILE A 25 4.96 18.40 6.73
CA ILE A 25 4.81 17.55 5.54
C ILE A 25 5.75 16.36 5.74
N PRO A 26 5.22 15.14 6.00
CA PRO A 26 6.07 13.97 6.09
C PRO A 26 6.71 13.74 4.72
N VAL A 27 8.04 13.91 4.66
CA VAL A 27 8.82 13.49 3.50
C VAL A 27 8.89 11.97 3.55
N GLU A 28 8.00 11.30 2.82
CA GLU A 28 8.09 9.87 2.58
C GLU A 28 9.32 9.58 1.72
N GLN A 29 10.48 9.44 2.36
CA GLN A 29 11.63 8.76 1.79
C GLN A 29 11.37 7.24 1.83
N GLN A 30 10.48 6.78 0.97
CA GLN A 30 10.46 5.38 0.55
C GLN A 30 10.88 5.31 -0.92
N LEU A 31 12.13 5.67 -1.20
CA LEU A 31 12.87 5.04 -2.28
C LEU A 31 13.14 3.60 -1.87
N LYS A 32 12.09 2.75 -1.87
CA LYS A 32 12.30 1.31 -1.96
C LYS A 32 12.88 1.08 -3.34
N SER A 33 14.21 0.97 -3.38
CA SER A 33 14.93 0.53 -4.56
C SER A 33 14.23 -0.72 -5.09
N THR A 34 13.75 -0.67 -6.33
CA THR A 34 13.10 -1.78 -7.05
C THR A 34 14.06 -2.95 -7.35
N ASN A 35 15.23 -2.97 -6.71
CA ASN A 35 16.24 -4.02 -6.78
C ASN A 35 16.20 -4.88 -5.51
N GLN A 36 15.01 -5.17 -4.98
CA GLN A 36 14.89 -6.35 -4.14
C GLN A 36 14.74 -7.51 -5.12
N ASP A 37 15.85 -8.18 -5.39
CA ASP A 37 15.91 -9.40 -6.18
C ASP A 37 15.03 -10.46 -5.53
N GLU A 38 13.73 -10.44 -5.82
CA GLU A 38 12.90 -11.63 -5.74
C GLU A 38 13.45 -12.60 -6.77
N LYS A 39 14.40 -13.43 -6.35
CA LYS A 39 14.74 -14.66 -7.06
C LYS A 39 13.49 -15.52 -7.04
N GLN A 40 12.62 -15.33 -8.03
CA GLN A 40 11.50 -16.21 -8.30
C GLN A 40 12.10 -17.57 -8.69
N SER A 41 12.23 -18.45 -7.72
CA SER A 41 12.55 -19.86 -7.94
C SER A 41 11.31 -20.57 -8.49
N ASN A 42 10.88 -20.20 -9.69
CA ASN A 42 9.76 -20.85 -10.39
C ASN A 42 10.24 -21.88 -11.43
N TYR A 43 11.53 -22.23 -11.42
CA TYR A 43 12.11 -23.26 -12.30
C TYR A 43 11.93 -24.70 -11.79
N GLU A 44 11.40 -24.90 -10.58
CA GLU A 44 11.19 -26.25 -10.03
C GLU A 44 9.93 -26.93 -10.58
N LYS A 45 9.03 -26.17 -11.23
CA LYS A 45 7.76 -26.69 -11.80
C LYS A 45 7.77 -26.88 -13.32
N SER A 46 8.89 -26.66 -14.02
CA SER A 46 8.97 -26.99 -15.45
C SER A 46 9.17 -28.50 -15.62
N GLN A 47 8.10 -29.27 -15.44
CA GLN A 47 8.04 -30.63 -15.96
C GLN A 47 8.06 -30.53 -17.47
N THR A 48 9.19 -30.88 -18.09
CA THR A 48 9.27 -31.06 -19.53
C THR A 48 8.41 -32.26 -19.88
N ASN A 49 7.29 -32.04 -20.57
CA ASN A 49 6.53 -33.12 -21.20
C ASN A 49 7.37 -33.69 -22.36
N SER A 50 8.33 -34.53 -22.01
CA SER A 50 8.98 -35.46 -22.92
C SER A 50 8.00 -36.62 -23.14
N ASP A 51 7.03 -36.40 -24.03
CA ASP A 51 6.34 -37.43 -24.81
C ASP A 51 4.97 -36.91 -25.27
N ARG A 52 4.93 -36.39 -26.50
CA ARG A 52 3.85 -36.59 -27.48
C ARG A 52 4.11 -35.74 -28.72
N THR A 53 4.67 -36.41 -29.72
CA THR A 53 4.31 -36.40 -31.15
C THR A 53 3.59 -35.19 -31.75
N SER A 54 4.02 -34.87 -32.96
CA SER A 54 3.39 -34.09 -34.05
C SER A 54 3.49 -32.55 -34.00
N SER A 55 4.53 -32.06 -34.69
CA SER A 55 4.53 -30.92 -35.62
C SER A 55 3.70 -29.69 -35.24
N THR A 56 4.33 -28.67 -34.66
CA THR A 56 3.82 -27.30 -34.70
C THR A 56 5.01 -26.33 -34.80
N PRO A 57 5.08 -25.43 -35.80
CA PRO A 57 6.22 -24.53 -35.95
C PRO A 57 6.24 -23.50 -34.81
N LEU A 58 7.44 -23.17 -34.33
CA LEU A 58 7.67 -22.11 -33.35
C LEU A 58 7.04 -20.79 -33.85
N PRO A 59 6.29 -20.03 -33.02
CA PRO A 59 5.76 -18.74 -33.44
C PRO A 59 6.90 -17.73 -33.63
N GLN A 60 7.06 -17.34 -34.89
CA GLN A 60 7.92 -16.27 -35.36
C GLN A 60 7.51 -14.94 -34.70
N PHE A 61 8.46 -14.31 -34.01
CA PHE A 61 8.28 -13.00 -33.37
C PHE A 61 7.94 -11.94 -34.41
N GLN A 62 6.64 -11.67 -34.58
CA GLN A 62 6.12 -10.59 -35.41
C GLN A 62 6.02 -9.31 -34.57
N GLY A 63 6.86 -8.34 -34.90
CA GLY A 63 6.89 -7.03 -34.26
C GLY A 63 5.53 -6.33 -34.25
N ARG A 64 5.40 -5.40 -33.30
CA ARG A 64 4.24 -4.54 -32.97
C ARG A 64 3.07 -5.18 -32.21
N GLN A 65 2.77 -6.46 -32.33
CA GLN A 65 1.60 -7.04 -31.62
C GLN A 65 1.88 -7.33 -30.13
N GLY A 66 3.11 -7.75 -29.79
CA GLY A 66 3.50 -7.97 -28.39
C GLY A 66 3.53 -6.69 -27.55
N PHE A 67 3.77 -5.54 -28.18
CA PHE A 67 3.81 -4.24 -27.49
C PHE A 67 2.42 -3.80 -27.02
N GLN A 68 1.36 -4.07 -27.80
CA GLN A 68 -0.01 -3.75 -27.40
C GLN A 68 -0.50 -4.66 -26.26
N GLN A 69 -0.15 -5.95 -26.29
CA GLN A 69 -0.44 -6.87 -25.17
C GLN A 69 0.32 -6.49 -23.90
N ALA A 70 1.56 -6.04 -24.01
CA ALA A 70 2.33 -5.56 -22.86
C ALA A 70 1.68 -4.31 -22.23
N ILE A 71 1.21 -3.34 -23.03
CA ILE A 71 0.53 -2.13 -22.54
C ILE A 71 -0.77 -2.46 -21.81
N GLN A 72 -1.57 -3.40 -22.35
CA GLN A 72 -2.81 -3.83 -21.68
C GLN A 72 -2.53 -4.51 -20.34
N ASN A 73 -1.44 -5.28 -20.24
CA ASN A 73 -1.04 -5.96 -19.02
C ASN A 73 -0.29 -5.06 -18.01
N SER A 74 0.16 -3.87 -18.42
CA SER A 74 0.88 -2.91 -17.57
C SER A 74 0.02 -1.76 -17.03
N MET A 75 -1.30 -1.78 -17.29
CA MET A 75 -2.23 -0.85 -16.64
C MET A 75 -2.24 -1.13 -15.12
N PRO A 76 -1.99 -0.14 -14.25
CA PRO A 76 -2.07 -0.33 -12.80
C PRO A 76 -3.52 -0.66 -12.44
N GLN A 77 -3.77 -1.91 -12.12
CA GLN A 77 -5.07 -2.34 -11.62
C GLN A 77 -5.21 -1.75 -10.22
N GLU A 78 -6.18 -0.86 -10.01
CA GLU A 78 -6.49 -0.31 -8.69
C GLU A 78 -6.80 -1.47 -7.74
N GLU A 79 -5.84 -1.80 -6.88
CA GLU A 79 -6.03 -2.80 -5.84
C GLU A 79 -7.10 -2.29 -4.89
N LYS A 80 -8.27 -2.93 -4.96
CA LYS A 80 -9.39 -2.66 -4.06
C LYS A 80 -8.93 -2.88 -2.63
N ARG A 81 -8.76 -1.78 -1.89
CA ARG A 81 -8.37 -1.80 -0.48
C ARG A 81 -9.39 -2.62 0.29
N GLN A 82 -8.95 -3.74 0.85
CA GLN A 82 -9.80 -4.61 1.65
C GLN A 82 -10.10 -3.93 3.00
N PRO A 83 -11.33 -4.03 3.53
CA PRO A 83 -11.64 -3.48 4.83
C PRO A 83 -10.84 -4.17 5.93
N ILE A 84 -10.18 -3.36 6.76
CA ILE A 84 -9.41 -3.84 7.92
C ILE A 84 -10.43 -4.35 8.94
N VAL A 85 -10.44 -5.67 9.16
CA VAL A 85 -11.19 -6.30 10.25
C VAL A 85 -10.37 -6.13 11.52
N VAL A 86 -10.80 -5.22 12.39
CA VAL A 86 -10.23 -5.10 13.74
C VAL A 86 -10.83 -6.18 14.62
N ASP A 87 -9.96 -6.92 15.30
CA ASP A 87 -10.37 -7.86 16.34
C ASP A 87 -11.17 -7.15 17.45
N PRO A 88 -12.09 -7.86 18.12
CA PRO A 88 -12.92 -7.28 19.18
C PRO A 88 -12.03 -6.68 20.28
N LYS A 89 -12.28 -5.40 20.60
CA LYS A 89 -11.60 -4.70 21.70
C LYS A 89 -11.88 -5.43 23.01
N VAL A 90 -10.84 -5.97 23.64
CA VAL A 90 -10.93 -6.63 24.95
C VAL A 90 -11.31 -5.59 26.00
N GLY A 91 -12.41 -5.82 26.72
CA GLY A 91 -12.88 -4.94 27.78
C GLY A 91 -11.93 -4.94 28.98
N ARG A 92 -11.87 -3.83 29.71
CA ARG A 92 -10.97 -3.63 30.86
C ARG A 92 -11.11 -4.72 31.94
N ASN A 93 -12.29 -5.33 32.10
CA ASN A 93 -12.55 -6.38 33.08
C ASN A 93 -12.55 -7.81 32.51
N ASP A 94 -12.39 -7.99 31.19
CA ASP A 94 -12.46 -9.31 30.54
C ASP A 94 -11.19 -10.13 30.81
N ALA A 95 -11.26 -11.43 30.54
CA ALA A 95 -10.09 -12.30 30.63
C ALA A 95 -8.99 -11.81 29.67
N CYS A 96 -7.76 -11.71 30.18
CA CYS A 96 -6.65 -11.23 29.38
C CYS A 96 -6.27 -12.27 28.31
N PRO A 97 -6.13 -11.88 27.03
CA PRO A 97 -5.85 -12.81 25.92
C PRO A 97 -4.48 -13.49 26.01
N CYS A 98 -3.62 -13.08 26.94
CA CYS A 98 -2.34 -13.74 27.23
C CYS A 98 -2.46 -15.07 27.99
N GLY A 99 -3.67 -15.51 28.33
CA GLY A 99 -3.90 -16.80 29.01
C GLY A 99 -3.56 -16.80 30.51
N SER A 100 -3.31 -15.63 31.12
CA SER A 100 -2.91 -15.53 32.53
C SER A 100 -4.04 -15.79 33.54
N GLY A 101 -5.29 -15.95 33.07
CA GLY A 101 -6.48 -16.09 33.91
C GLY A 101 -6.88 -14.82 34.68
N LYS A 102 -6.14 -13.72 34.54
CA LYS A 102 -6.40 -12.44 35.21
C LYS A 102 -7.23 -11.51 34.33
N LYS A 103 -7.97 -10.58 34.95
CA LYS A 103 -8.69 -9.52 34.21
C LYS A 103 -7.71 -8.64 33.45
N TYR A 104 -8.08 -8.14 32.27
CA TYR A 104 -7.21 -7.37 31.37
C TYR A 104 -6.53 -6.21 32.10
N LYS A 105 -7.28 -5.43 32.91
CA LYS A 105 -6.75 -4.33 33.72
C LYS A 105 -5.66 -4.69 34.74
N GLN A 106 -5.65 -5.94 35.19
CA GLN A 106 -4.68 -6.43 36.17
C GLN A 106 -3.48 -7.10 35.49
N CYS A 107 -3.51 -7.29 34.18
CA CYS A 107 -2.45 -7.96 33.43
C CYS A 107 -1.79 -7.00 32.43
N HIS A 108 -2.48 -6.66 31.32
CA HIS A 108 -1.94 -5.81 30.25
C HIS A 108 -2.61 -4.43 30.15
N GLY A 109 -3.58 -4.13 31.00
CA GLY A 109 -4.37 -2.88 30.99
C GLY A 109 -4.13 -1.97 32.20
N LYS A 110 -2.87 -1.81 32.63
CA LYS A 110 -2.50 -0.83 33.68
C LYS A 110 -2.85 0.59 33.25
#